data_AF-A0A150FZL2-F1
#
_entry.id   AF-A0A150FZL2-F1
#
_cell.length_a   1.000
_cell.length_b   1.000
_cell.length_c   1.000
_cell.angle_alpha   90.00
_cell.angle_beta   90.00
_cell.angle_gamma   90.00
#
_symmetry.space_group_name_H-M   'P 1'
#
loop_
_entity.id
_entity.type
_entity.pdbx_description
1 polymer ?
#
loop_
_entity_poly.entity_id
_entity_poly.type
_entity_poly.pdbx_seq_one_letter_code
_entity_poly.pdbx_strand_id
1 'polypeptide(L)'
;MSVPASLATLIPLLKANPSAQTPAQASQEAALLEDVALQYSSTYDFVSSTAGPTGRAFRELFDALVRFRLLQSSWRTALRPPHLLRVLQVGGIGEGLGDEWGLAALAAEEAHLTLLQLLNCTDPGLLPLVLVGLIGFAGHRSHFAAVTAPAGLETLLRIVTQYDLPFKRLAADLLALLARREAVVSELLALSGLGRLVGQLAPGVDGPLAQSLLRVLCYVAADAGAVAEMYHVGSIPVLVSLVGSAVRELASCPPATGPVLPPGRPTELQLVATCLTRLAEHDECAAQVRACNGVTLLGKLLLAQPARGEDGRPSEKSSREVLSLKAYVFRALRYLFSVERNRKMFKRLFPPDLFAAFIDAGHYNAQLNAYAPLVTHFEELSDKQKAGVAAALDDVSVEREGSGLRVVGGYVILEMLGKGAFGAVYKARKTRGESLVALKELPLSDIGLFGATESEVSAGVGRMSKEVEILSSLSHPNIVQYYESFAVGPNLYIAMELVEGTSLLDHLQVPGEGGGVGGK
;
A
#
# COMPACT_ATOMS: atom_id res chain seq x y z
N MET A 1 20.34 28.12 -22.27
CA MET A 1 19.47 28.36 -23.44
C MET A 1 18.91 29.77 -23.33
N SER A 2 18.93 30.56 -24.40
CA SER A 2 18.37 31.92 -24.45
C SER A 2 16.84 31.88 -24.33
N VAL A 3 16.25 33.00 -23.90
CA VAL A 3 14.78 33.15 -23.86
C VAL A 3 14.24 33.08 -25.30
N PRO A 4 13.21 32.27 -25.56
CA PRO A 4 12.57 32.19 -26.87
C PRO A 4 12.05 33.56 -27.35
N ALA A 5 12.25 33.88 -28.62
CA ALA A 5 11.83 35.15 -29.21
C ALA A 5 10.30 35.36 -29.16
N SER A 6 9.53 34.27 -29.24
CA SER A 6 8.08 34.25 -29.08
C SER A 6 7.66 34.71 -27.67
N LEU A 7 8.32 34.21 -26.61
CA LEU A 7 8.08 34.62 -25.23
C LEU A 7 8.50 36.08 -24.96
N ALA A 8 9.65 36.49 -25.50
CA ALA A 8 10.16 37.86 -25.34
C ALA A 8 9.23 38.92 -25.95
N THR A 9 8.47 38.54 -26.99
CA THR A 9 7.51 39.43 -27.67
C THR A 9 6.10 39.34 -27.06
N LEU A 10 5.70 38.15 -26.62
CA LEU A 10 4.38 37.90 -26.06
C LEU A 10 4.19 38.52 -24.67
N ILE A 11 5.20 38.46 -23.79
CA ILE A 11 5.09 38.97 -22.40
C ILE A 11 4.77 40.48 -22.35
N PRO A 12 5.46 41.36 -23.10
CA PRO A 12 5.11 42.78 -23.15
C PRO A 12 3.71 43.04 -23.71
N LEU A 13 3.29 42.26 -24.73
CA LEU A 13 1.94 42.37 -25.30
C LEU A 13 0.88 42.04 -24.25
N LEU A 14 1.07 40.95 -23.51
CA LEU A 14 0.19 40.54 -22.41
C LEU A 14 0.12 41.59 -21.30
N LYS A 15 1.22 42.30 -21.00
CA LYS A 15 1.24 43.38 -19.98
C LYS A 15 0.56 44.67 -20.44
N ALA A 16 0.33 44.85 -21.75
CA ALA A 16 -0.38 46.02 -22.27
C ALA A 16 -1.86 45.99 -21.91
N ASN A 17 -2.51 47.16 -21.78
CA ASN A 17 -3.92 47.26 -21.41
C ASN A 17 -4.80 46.56 -22.49
N PRO A 18 -5.56 45.52 -22.15
CA PRO A 18 -6.35 44.75 -23.12
C PRO A 18 -7.43 45.61 -23.80
N SER A 19 -7.95 46.62 -23.09
CA SER A 19 -9.00 47.52 -23.58
C SER A 19 -8.49 48.56 -24.59
N ALA A 20 -7.16 48.70 -24.70
CA ALA A 20 -6.50 49.65 -25.60
C ALA A 20 -5.81 48.95 -26.79
N GLN A 21 -6.01 47.64 -26.97
CA GLN A 21 -5.39 46.89 -28.06
C GLN A 21 -6.10 47.14 -29.40
N THR A 22 -5.31 47.33 -30.44
CA THR A 22 -5.80 47.31 -31.82
C THR A 22 -6.16 45.88 -32.26
N PRO A 23 -7.07 45.70 -33.23
CA PRO A 23 -7.39 44.38 -33.78
C PRO A 23 -6.17 43.61 -34.32
N ALA A 24 -5.16 44.32 -34.83
CA ALA A 24 -3.90 43.74 -35.27
C ALA A 24 -3.06 43.22 -34.10
N GLN A 25 -2.97 43.96 -32.99
CA GLN A 25 -2.27 43.52 -31.78
C GLN A 25 -2.97 42.33 -31.11
N ALA A 26 -4.29 42.31 -31.07
CA ALA A 26 -5.05 41.18 -30.55
C ALA A 26 -4.84 39.90 -31.40
N SER A 27 -4.81 40.05 -32.72
CA SER A 27 -4.53 38.94 -33.64
C SER A 27 -3.08 38.44 -33.52
N GLN A 28 -2.13 39.36 -33.33
CA GLN A 28 -0.72 39.03 -33.10
C GLN A 28 -0.51 38.33 -31.74
N GLU A 29 -1.18 38.79 -30.68
CA GLU A 29 -1.17 38.13 -29.37
C GLU A 29 -1.72 36.71 -29.45
N ALA A 30 -2.84 36.51 -30.14
CA ALA A 30 -3.43 35.19 -30.32
C ALA A 30 -2.51 34.25 -31.11
N ALA A 31 -1.90 34.74 -32.20
CA ALA A 31 -0.95 33.97 -33.00
C ALA A 31 0.31 33.60 -32.21
N LEU A 32 0.83 34.51 -31.37
CA LEU A 32 1.99 34.24 -30.52
C LEU A 32 1.67 33.27 -29.37
N LEU A 33 0.48 33.34 -28.79
CA LEU A 33 0.00 32.34 -27.82
C LEU A 33 -0.11 30.96 -28.44
N GLU A 34 -0.61 30.88 -29.68
CA GLU A 34 -0.71 29.64 -30.44
C GLU A 34 0.66 29.07 -30.80
N ASP A 35 1.59 29.92 -31.24
CA ASP A 35 2.97 29.52 -31.55
C ASP A 35 3.70 29.00 -30.30
N VAL A 36 3.56 29.67 -29.15
CA VAL A 36 4.09 29.21 -27.86
C VAL A 36 3.44 27.89 -27.43
N ALA A 37 2.12 27.76 -27.56
CA ALA A 37 1.43 26.53 -27.20
C ALA A 37 1.87 25.35 -28.09
N LEU A 38 1.99 25.55 -29.39
CA LEU A 38 2.46 24.52 -30.34
C LEU A 38 3.91 24.14 -30.08
N GLN A 39 4.79 25.15 -29.92
CA GLN A 39 6.23 24.98 -29.75
C GLN A 39 6.61 24.28 -28.44
N TYR A 40 5.80 24.44 -27.38
CA TYR A 40 6.07 23.87 -26.06
C TYR A 40 5.07 22.78 -25.63
N SER A 41 4.15 22.38 -26.50
CA SER A 41 3.19 21.29 -26.28
C SER A 41 3.85 19.94 -25.96
N SER A 42 5.03 19.68 -26.53
CA SER A 42 5.78 18.43 -26.36
C SER A 42 6.80 18.47 -25.22
N THR A 43 7.04 19.62 -24.61
CA THR A 43 8.09 19.81 -23.60
C THR A 43 7.43 19.75 -22.22
N TYR A 44 7.24 18.52 -21.70
CA TYR A 44 6.73 18.23 -20.34
C TYR A 44 7.66 18.71 -19.20
N ASP A 45 8.44 19.77 -19.43
CA ASP A 45 9.40 20.32 -18.48
C ASP A 45 8.91 21.64 -17.86
N PHE A 46 7.58 21.84 -17.82
CA PHE A 46 6.95 23.04 -17.27
C PHE A 46 7.17 23.20 -15.76
N VAL A 47 7.44 22.11 -15.04
CA VAL A 47 7.53 22.12 -13.57
C VAL A 47 8.92 21.75 -13.05
N SER A 48 9.78 21.09 -13.84
CA SER A 48 11.03 20.50 -13.35
C SER A 48 12.26 21.44 -13.46
N SER A 49 12.25 22.40 -14.39
CA SER A 49 13.40 23.28 -14.67
C SER A 49 13.25 24.69 -14.07
N THR A 50 13.22 24.80 -12.74
CA THR A 50 13.06 26.09 -12.04
C THR A 50 14.33 26.95 -12.00
N ALA A 51 15.50 26.44 -12.41
CA ALA A 51 16.79 27.14 -12.25
C ALA A 51 17.29 27.90 -13.50
N GLY A 52 16.61 27.78 -14.66
CA GLY A 52 17.08 28.33 -15.94
C GLY A 52 16.47 29.68 -16.35
N PRO A 53 17.10 30.44 -17.27
CA PRO A 53 16.55 31.66 -17.87
C PRO A 53 15.20 31.44 -18.57
N THR A 54 15.03 30.28 -19.20
CA THR A 54 13.76 29.86 -19.83
C THR A 54 12.65 29.66 -18.80
N GLY A 55 12.92 29.00 -17.66
CA GLY A 55 11.95 28.82 -16.57
C GLY A 55 11.54 30.14 -15.89
N ARG A 56 12.42 31.15 -15.87
CA ARG A 56 12.06 32.51 -15.43
C ARG A 56 11.13 33.22 -16.41
N ALA A 57 11.40 33.12 -17.71
CA ALA A 57 10.54 33.69 -18.75
C ALA A 57 9.14 33.06 -18.76
N PHE A 58 9.03 31.75 -18.52
CA PHE A 58 7.73 31.09 -18.39
C PHE A 58 6.96 31.51 -17.14
N ARG A 59 7.64 31.72 -16.00
CA ARG A 59 7.00 32.31 -14.81
C ARG A 59 6.48 33.72 -15.08
N GLU A 60 7.25 34.52 -15.82
CA GLU A 60 6.85 35.88 -16.17
C GLU A 60 5.70 35.91 -17.19
N LEU A 61 5.69 34.97 -18.15
CA LEU A 61 4.56 34.73 -19.05
C LEU A 61 3.30 34.40 -18.26
N PHE A 62 3.40 33.49 -17.30
CA PHE A 62 2.29 33.08 -16.47
C PHE A 62 1.76 34.24 -15.61
N ASP A 63 2.66 34.97 -14.95
CA ASP A 63 2.30 36.16 -14.16
C ASP A 63 1.61 37.22 -15.03
N ALA A 64 2.09 37.43 -16.26
CA ALA A 64 1.49 38.37 -17.20
C ALA A 64 0.08 37.94 -17.66
N LEU A 65 -0.11 36.67 -18.01
CA LEU A 65 -1.41 36.09 -18.39
C LEU A 65 -2.42 36.20 -17.26
N VAL A 66 -2.01 35.94 -16.02
CA VAL A 66 -2.92 36.03 -14.88
C VAL A 66 -3.27 37.48 -14.59
N ARG A 67 -2.27 38.35 -14.40
CA ARG A 67 -2.48 39.72 -13.92
C ARG A 67 -3.18 40.64 -14.91
N PHE A 68 -2.81 40.57 -16.18
CA PHE A 68 -3.21 41.59 -17.17
C PHE A 68 -4.28 41.11 -18.15
N ARG A 69 -4.61 39.81 -18.10
CA ARG A 69 -5.57 39.19 -19.02
C ARG A 69 -6.68 38.49 -18.28
N LEU A 70 -6.35 37.48 -17.47
CA LEU A 70 -7.36 36.75 -16.71
C LEU A 70 -8.04 37.61 -15.66
N LEU A 71 -7.41 38.59 -15.00
CA LEU A 71 -8.08 39.44 -13.99
C LEU A 71 -8.93 40.59 -14.57
N GLN A 72 -8.81 40.91 -15.87
CA GLN A 72 -9.59 41.98 -16.52
C GLN A 72 -10.88 41.40 -17.11
N SER A 73 -12.04 41.76 -16.56
CA SER A 73 -13.36 41.19 -16.89
C SER A 73 -13.76 41.33 -18.37
N SER A 74 -13.34 42.41 -19.04
CA SER A 74 -13.63 42.67 -20.45
C SER A 74 -12.92 41.73 -21.43
N TRP A 75 -11.79 41.13 -21.02
CA TRP A 75 -11.02 40.22 -21.87
C TRP A 75 -11.62 38.81 -21.88
N ARG A 76 -12.14 38.34 -20.74
CA ARG A 76 -12.81 37.04 -20.60
C ARG A 76 -14.00 36.90 -21.54
N THR A 77 -14.78 37.97 -21.69
CA THR A 77 -15.95 38.04 -22.59
C THR A 77 -15.58 38.11 -24.07
N ALA A 78 -14.34 38.49 -24.41
CA ALA A 78 -13.86 38.61 -25.78
C ALA A 78 -13.22 37.31 -26.31
N LEU A 79 -12.90 36.35 -25.44
CA LEU A 79 -12.30 35.08 -25.82
C LEU A 79 -13.34 34.06 -26.26
N ARG A 80 -13.01 33.37 -27.34
CA ARG A 80 -13.72 32.14 -27.69
C ARG A 80 -13.32 31.04 -26.68
N PRO A 81 -14.24 30.12 -26.33
CA PRO A 81 -13.96 29.02 -25.40
C PRO A 81 -12.64 28.23 -25.63
N PRO A 82 -12.20 27.97 -26.89
CA PRO A 82 -10.93 27.30 -27.15
C PRO A 82 -9.70 28.09 -26.68
N HIS A 83 -9.76 29.42 -26.72
CA HIS A 83 -8.67 30.29 -26.30
C HIS A 83 -8.61 30.46 -24.79
N LEU A 84 -9.76 30.49 -24.12
CA LEU A 84 -9.84 30.48 -22.65
C LEU A 84 -9.26 29.17 -22.08
N LEU A 85 -9.61 28.04 -22.71
CA LEU A 85 -9.04 26.73 -22.37
C LEU A 85 -7.52 26.71 -22.59
N ARG A 86 -7.01 27.30 -23.68
CA ARG A 86 -5.57 27.45 -23.98
C ARG A 86 -4.80 28.31 -22.96
N VAL A 87 -5.42 29.37 -22.45
CA VAL A 87 -4.85 30.23 -21.41
C VAL A 87 -4.75 29.50 -20.06
N LEU A 88 -5.74 28.66 -19.74
CA LEU A 88 -5.69 27.79 -18.57
C LEU A 88 -4.59 26.70 -18.68
N GLN A 89 -4.14 26.35 -19.90
CA GLN A 89 -3.03 25.41 -20.14
C GLN A 89 -1.66 25.95 -19.75
N VAL A 90 -1.40 27.19 -20.13
CA VAL A 90 -0.18 27.92 -19.77
C VAL A 90 -0.17 28.21 -18.26
N GLY A 91 -1.33 28.07 -17.63
CA GLY A 91 -1.64 28.56 -16.31
C GLY A 91 -1.16 27.71 -15.12
N GLY A 92 -0.67 26.49 -15.33
CA GLY A 92 -0.17 25.58 -14.29
C GLY A 92 -0.72 25.86 -12.89
N ILE A 93 -2.04 25.75 -12.68
CA ILE A 93 -2.67 26.10 -11.40
C ILE A 93 -2.37 24.97 -10.42
N GLY A 94 -1.15 25.00 -9.89
CA GLY A 94 -0.61 24.09 -8.93
C GLY A 94 0.34 24.87 -8.02
N GLU A 95 -0.14 25.12 -6.80
CA GLU A 95 0.58 25.65 -5.64
C GLU A 95 1.13 27.10 -5.78
N GLY A 96 0.38 28.06 -5.25
CA GLY A 96 0.89 29.41 -4.96
C GLY A 96 -0.10 30.56 -5.06
N LEU A 97 -1.29 30.35 -5.65
CA LEU A 97 -2.34 31.37 -5.71
C LEU A 97 -3.28 31.17 -4.52
N GLY A 98 -3.11 32.02 -3.51
CA GLY A 98 -3.96 32.06 -2.31
C GLY A 98 -5.44 32.26 -2.63
N ASP A 99 -6.26 31.86 -1.65
CA ASP A 99 -7.70 31.56 -1.69
C ASP A 99 -8.66 32.58 -2.33
N GLU A 100 -8.23 33.75 -2.77
CA GLU A 100 -9.20 34.80 -3.09
C GLU A 100 -9.56 34.97 -4.58
N TRP A 101 -8.68 34.83 -5.59
CA TRP A 101 -8.91 35.62 -6.84
C TRP A 101 -9.01 34.88 -8.19
N GLY A 102 -9.39 33.59 -8.25
CA GLY A 102 -9.61 32.92 -9.54
C GLY A 102 -10.65 31.80 -9.55
N LEU A 103 -10.52 30.84 -8.63
CA LEU A 103 -11.37 29.65 -8.60
C LEU A 103 -12.80 29.94 -8.14
N ALA A 104 -13.00 30.93 -7.25
CA ALA A 104 -14.33 31.36 -6.81
C ALA A 104 -15.14 32.02 -7.94
N ALA A 105 -14.50 32.83 -8.80
CA ALA A 105 -15.16 33.45 -9.95
C ALA A 105 -15.47 32.43 -11.07
N LEU A 106 -14.56 31.47 -11.32
CA LEU A 106 -14.80 30.39 -12.27
C LEU A 106 -15.87 29.40 -11.79
N ALA A 107 -15.96 29.18 -10.48
CA ALA A 107 -17.02 28.36 -9.91
C ALA A 107 -18.38 29.06 -9.92
N ALA A 108 -18.41 30.38 -9.77
CA ALA A 108 -19.62 31.18 -9.93
C ALA A 108 -20.19 31.15 -11.37
N GLU A 109 -19.37 30.80 -12.36
CA GLU A 109 -19.76 30.64 -13.78
C GLU A 109 -19.90 29.16 -14.22
N GLU A 110 -20.02 28.20 -13.30
CA GLU A 110 -20.19 26.77 -13.62
C GLU A 110 -19.08 26.14 -14.48
N ALA A 111 -17.87 26.73 -14.52
CA ALA A 111 -16.78 26.27 -15.39
C ALA A 111 -16.37 24.80 -15.13
N HIS A 112 -16.57 24.29 -13.92
CA HIS A 112 -16.35 22.88 -13.58
C HIS A 112 -17.30 21.93 -14.33
N LEU A 113 -18.54 22.33 -14.63
CA LEU A 113 -19.48 21.53 -15.43
C LEU A 113 -19.00 21.42 -16.88
N THR A 114 -18.50 22.51 -17.44
CA THR A 114 -17.89 22.52 -18.78
C THR A 114 -16.65 21.62 -18.83
N LEU A 115 -15.79 21.65 -17.80
CA LEU A 115 -14.64 20.75 -17.71
C LEU A 115 -15.06 19.28 -17.56
N LEU A 116 -16.12 18.97 -16.80
CA LEU A 116 -16.67 17.63 -16.72
C LEU A 116 -17.23 17.14 -18.06
N GLN A 117 -17.92 18.01 -18.82
CA GLN A 117 -18.38 17.68 -20.17
C GLN A 117 -17.21 17.38 -21.11
N LEU A 118 -16.12 18.14 -20.99
CA LEU A 118 -14.90 17.97 -21.78
C LEU A 118 -14.03 16.78 -21.34
N LEU A 119 -14.34 16.11 -20.22
CA LEU A 119 -13.62 14.91 -19.78
C LEU A 119 -13.75 13.75 -20.79
N ASN A 120 -14.83 13.75 -21.57
CA ASN A 120 -15.04 12.80 -22.66
C ASN A 120 -14.26 13.13 -23.95
N CYS A 121 -13.51 14.24 -23.96
CA CYS A 121 -12.70 14.60 -25.11
C CYS A 121 -11.60 13.56 -25.36
N THR A 122 -11.41 13.18 -26.62
CA THR A 122 -10.32 12.30 -27.07
C THR A 122 -9.11 13.06 -27.61
N ASP A 123 -9.15 14.39 -27.60
CA ASP A 123 -8.02 15.21 -28.05
C ASP A 123 -6.85 15.12 -27.05
N PRO A 124 -5.68 14.63 -27.47
CA PRO A 124 -4.54 14.40 -26.59
C PRO A 124 -3.90 15.70 -26.09
N GLY A 125 -4.14 16.82 -26.78
CA GLY A 125 -3.73 18.14 -26.33
C GLY A 125 -4.66 18.70 -25.28
N LEU A 126 -5.99 18.52 -25.44
CA LEU A 126 -7.02 19.10 -24.57
C LEU A 126 -7.21 18.35 -23.24
N LEU A 127 -7.24 17.02 -23.28
CA LEU A 127 -7.59 16.18 -22.13
C LEU A 127 -6.68 16.35 -20.89
N PRO A 128 -5.33 16.48 -21.00
CA PRO A 128 -4.47 16.67 -19.83
C PRO A 128 -4.82 17.93 -19.04
N LEU A 129 -5.30 18.95 -19.75
CA LEU A 129 -5.56 20.28 -19.21
C LEU A 129 -6.92 20.35 -18.53
N VAL A 130 -7.88 19.61 -19.09
CA VAL A 130 -9.15 19.33 -18.42
C VAL A 130 -8.87 18.63 -17.09
N LEU A 131 -8.02 17.59 -17.09
CA LEU A 131 -7.64 16.87 -15.87
C LEU A 131 -6.91 17.78 -14.86
N VAL A 132 -5.92 18.57 -15.28
CA VAL A 132 -5.21 19.52 -14.40
C VAL A 132 -6.16 20.58 -13.84
N GLY A 133 -7.05 21.13 -14.68
CA GLY A 133 -8.07 22.08 -14.23
C GLY A 133 -8.97 21.48 -13.15
N LEU A 134 -9.48 20.26 -13.39
CA LEU A 134 -10.31 19.55 -12.42
C LEU A 134 -9.55 19.19 -11.13
N ILE A 135 -8.26 18.85 -11.20
CA ILE A 135 -7.40 18.67 -10.00
C ILE A 135 -7.36 19.96 -9.18
N GLY A 136 -7.16 21.11 -9.84
CA GLY A 136 -7.19 22.42 -9.19
C GLY A 136 -8.52 22.72 -8.50
N PHE A 137 -9.65 22.40 -9.14
CA PHE A 137 -10.97 22.54 -8.53
C PHE A 137 -11.19 21.57 -7.36
N ALA A 138 -10.81 20.30 -7.50
CA ALA A 138 -10.96 19.27 -6.47
C ALA A 138 -10.10 19.56 -5.23
N GLY A 139 -8.98 20.27 -5.39
CA GLY A 139 -8.16 20.76 -4.28
C GLY A 139 -8.86 21.79 -3.39
N HIS A 140 -9.87 22.51 -3.89
CA HIS A 140 -10.57 23.56 -3.16
C HIS A 140 -11.86 23.06 -2.49
N ARG A 141 -12.01 23.30 -1.18
CA ARG A 141 -13.11 22.72 -0.37
C ARG A 141 -14.52 23.12 -0.80
N SER A 142 -14.69 24.25 -1.49
CA SER A 142 -15.97 24.85 -1.85
C SER A 142 -16.59 24.35 -3.16
N HIS A 143 -15.83 23.72 -4.06
CA HIS A 143 -16.29 23.36 -5.42
C HIS A 143 -16.25 21.85 -5.71
N PHE A 144 -15.94 21.07 -4.67
CA PHE A 144 -15.75 19.64 -4.74
C PHE A 144 -17.00 18.86 -5.20
N ALA A 145 -18.17 19.19 -4.63
CA ALA A 145 -19.44 18.49 -4.88
C ALA A 145 -19.90 18.57 -6.34
N ALA A 146 -19.35 19.53 -7.09
CA ALA A 146 -19.70 19.77 -8.47
C ALA A 146 -18.80 19.02 -9.48
N VAL A 147 -17.71 18.39 -9.00
CA VAL A 147 -16.80 17.54 -9.81
C VAL A 147 -17.18 16.06 -9.73
N THR A 148 -18.05 15.68 -8.77
CA THR A 148 -18.39 14.28 -8.46
C THR A 148 -19.66 13.78 -9.17
N ALA A 149 -19.90 14.20 -10.40
CA ALA A 149 -21.02 13.67 -11.19
C ALA A 149 -20.73 12.23 -11.63
N PRO A 150 -21.71 11.30 -11.62
CA PRO A 150 -21.41 9.89 -11.80
C PRO A 150 -20.73 9.50 -13.12
N ALA A 151 -21.16 10.14 -14.22
CA ALA A 151 -20.54 9.98 -15.54
C ALA A 151 -19.04 10.40 -15.56
N GLY A 152 -18.64 11.30 -14.65
CA GLY A 152 -17.25 11.72 -14.52
C GLY A 152 -16.37 10.63 -13.95
N LEU A 153 -16.81 9.93 -12.89
CA LEU A 153 -16.03 8.87 -12.25
C LEU A 153 -15.82 7.67 -13.17
N GLU A 154 -16.85 7.24 -13.91
CA GLU A 154 -16.70 6.19 -14.92
C GLU A 154 -15.68 6.56 -16.00
N THR A 155 -15.69 7.83 -16.44
CA THR A 155 -14.72 8.35 -17.41
C THR A 155 -13.30 8.36 -16.83
N LEU A 156 -13.12 8.76 -15.58
CA LEU A 156 -11.82 8.72 -14.90
C LEU A 156 -11.29 7.29 -14.78
N LEU A 157 -12.14 6.33 -14.41
CA LEU A 157 -11.77 4.90 -14.38
C LEU A 157 -11.37 4.38 -15.76
N ARG A 158 -12.06 4.80 -16.82
CA ARG A 158 -11.70 4.48 -18.22
C ARG A 158 -10.33 5.06 -18.59
N ILE A 159 -10.06 6.32 -18.22
CA ILE A 159 -8.76 6.96 -18.46
C ILE A 159 -7.64 6.20 -17.73
N VAL A 160 -7.81 5.90 -16.45
CA VAL A 160 -6.81 5.16 -15.65
C VAL A 160 -6.51 3.77 -16.22
N THR A 161 -7.49 3.11 -16.82
CA THR A 161 -7.30 1.73 -17.33
C THR A 161 -6.77 1.71 -18.76
N GLN A 162 -7.26 2.58 -19.65
CA GLN A 162 -7.07 2.45 -21.10
C GLN A 162 -6.11 3.46 -21.73
N TYR A 163 -5.81 4.58 -21.09
CA TYR A 163 -5.02 5.67 -21.72
C TYR A 163 -3.52 5.52 -21.43
N ASP A 164 -2.69 6.37 -22.04
CA ASP A 164 -1.25 6.38 -21.76
C ASP A 164 -0.91 6.92 -20.36
N LEU A 165 0.29 6.58 -19.89
CA LEU A 165 0.79 6.85 -18.54
C LEU A 165 0.55 8.29 -18.03
N PRO A 166 0.77 9.36 -18.81
CA PRO A 166 0.54 10.73 -18.33
C PRO A 166 -0.93 10.99 -17.95
N PHE A 167 -1.87 10.48 -18.75
CA PHE A 167 -3.31 10.61 -18.49
C PHE A 167 -3.74 9.74 -17.31
N LYS A 168 -3.21 8.50 -17.22
CA LYS A 168 -3.46 7.61 -16.07
C LYS A 168 -3.08 8.29 -14.76
N ARG A 169 -1.90 8.92 -14.72
CA ARG A 169 -1.39 9.61 -13.54
C ARG A 169 -2.29 10.77 -13.14
N LEU A 170 -2.62 11.67 -14.06
CA LEU A 170 -3.48 12.81 -13.80
C LEU A 170 -4.88 12.38 -13.34
N ALA A 171 -5.47 11.38 -14.00
CA ALA A 171 -6.76 10.83 -13.60
C ALA A 171 -6.71 10.16 -12.22
N ALA A 172 -5.64 9.43 -11.90
CA ALA A 172 -5.45 8.82 -10.58
C ALA A 172 -5.23 9.88 -9.48
N ASP A 173 -4.51 10.97 -9.77
CA ASP A 173 -4.34 12.10 -8.83
C ASP A 173 -5.68 12.80 -8.55
N LEU A 174 -6.48 13.05 -9.59
CA LEU A 174 -7.84 13.58 -9.43
C LEU A 174 -8.70 12.63 -8.60
N LEU A 175 -8.73 11.33 -8.93
CA LEU A 175 -9.45 10.33 -8.15
C LEU A 175 -8.99 10.27 -6.69
N ALA A 176 -7.69 10.43 -6.41
CA ALA A 176 -7.18 10.44 -5.04
C ALA A 176 -7.68 11.65 -4.24
N LEU A 177 -7.86 12.81 -4.87
CA LEU A 177 -8.49 13.96 -4.24
C LEU A 177 -9.99 13.72 -4.01
N LEU A 178 -10.67 13.13 -5.00
CA LEU A 178 -12.11 12.84 -4.95
C LEU A 178 -12.47 11.75 -3.92
N ALA A 179 -11.65 10.71 -3.78
CA ALA A 179 -11.91 9.57 -2.88
C ALA A 179 -11.92 9.93 -1.39
N ARG A 180 -11.58 11.17 -1.02
CA ARG A 180 -11.68 11.68 0.36
C ARG A 180 -13.12 11.86 0.86
N ARG A 181 -14.13 11.73 0.00
CA ARG A 181 -15.55 11.87 0.37
C ARG A 181 -16.29 10.55 0.22
N GLU A 182 -17.12 10.24 1.20
CA GLU A 182 -17.94 9.03 1.23
C GLU A 182 -18.80 8.85 -0.02
N ALA A 183 -19.42 9.92 -0.55
CA ALA A 183 -20.23 9.85 -1.77
C ALA A 183 -19.46 9.29 -2.98
N VAL A 184 -18.18 9.68 -3.13
CA VAL A 184 -17.32 9.18 -4.21
C VAL A 184 -16.96 7.72 -3.96
N VAL A 185 -16.71 7.34 -2.69
CA VAL A 185 -16.44 5.94 -2.34
C VAL A 185 -17.65 5.08 -2.69
N SER A 186 -18.86 5.43 -2.25
CA SER A 186 -20.09 4.69 -2.56
C SER A 186 -20.29 4.52 -4.06
N GLU A 187 -19.98 5.54 -4.86
CA GLU A 187 -20.11 5.46 -6.31
C GLU A 187 -19.01 4.60 -6.96
N LEU A 188 -17.77 4.67 -6.47
CA LEU A 188 -16.71 3.76 -6.91
C LEU A 188 -17.09 2.29 -6.64
N LEU A 189 -17.74 1.99 -5.51
CA LEU A 189 -18.25 0.64 -5.22
C LEU A 189 -19.36 0.23 -6.19
N ALA A 190 -20.32 1.13 -6.45
CA ALA A 190 -21.41 0.89 -7.40
C ALA A 190 -20.89 0.58 -8.81
N LEU A 191 -19.75 1.17 -9.18
CA LEU A 191 -19.07 0.94 -10.45
C LEU A 191 -18.09 -0.25 -10.43
N SER A 192 -17.92 -0.97 -9.31
CA SER A 192 -16.83 -1.96 -9.14
C SER A 192 -15.46 -1.39 -9.55
N GLY A 193 -15.22 -0.14 -9.15
CA GLY A 193 -14.05 0.64 -9.54
C GLY A 193 -12.77 0.15 -8.89
N LEU A 194 -12.84 -0.46 -7.71
CA LEU A 194 -11.63 -0.82 -6.95
C LEU A 194 -10.84 -1.93 -7.64
N GLY A 195 -11.52 -2.94 -8.20
CA GLY A 195 -10.85 -3.98 -9.00
C GLY A 195 -10.10 -3.42 -10.21
N ARG A 196 -10.67 -2.40 -10.88
CA ARG A 196 -10.04 -1.72 -12.02
C ARG A 196 -8.78 -0.95 -11.62
N LEU A 197 -8.80 -0.28 -10.46
CA LEU A 197 -7.66 0.46 -9.91
C LEU A 197 -6.56 -0.48 -9.41
N VAL A 198 -6.92 -1.55 -8.69
CA VAL A 198 -5.99 -2.58 -8.19
C VAL A 198 -5.31 -3.29 -9.36
N GLY A 199 -6.02 -3.57 -10.45
CA GLY A 199 -5.43 -4.14 -11.67
C GLY A 199 -4.35 -3.28 -12.32
N GLN A 200 -4.25 -1.99 -12.00
CA GLN A 200 -3.15 -1.12 -12.47
C GLN A 200 -1.90 -1.16 -11.57
N LEU A 201 -1.97 -1.79 -10.39
CA LEU A 201 -0.87 -1.91 -9.43
C LEU A 201 -0.02 -3.17 -9.63
N ALA A 202 0.30 -3.51 -10.89
CA ALA A 202 1.14 -4.65 -11.20
C ALA A 202 2.61 -4.43 -10.76
N PRO A 203 3.38 -5.50 -10.46
CA PRO A 203 4.82 -5.37 -10.23
C PRO A 203 5.51 -4.66 -11.41
N GLY A 204 6.27 -3.60 -11.13
CA GLY A 204 6.92 -2.78 -12.16
C GLY A 204 6.08 -1.60 -12.69
N VAL A 205 4.94 -1.30 -12.06
CA VAL A 205 4.19 -0.06 -12.30
C VAL A 205 5.07 1.19 -12.08
N ASP A 206 4.81 2.25 -12.83
CA ASP A 206 5.43 3.55 -12.64
C ASP A 206 5.19 4.07 -11.21
N GLY A 207 6.27 4.45 -10.51
CA GLY A 207 6.22 4.83 -9.09
C GLY A 207 5.22 5.96 -8.79
N PRO A 208 5.25 7.08 -9.53
CA PRO A 208 4.25 8.14 -9.39
C PRO A 208 2.81 7.67 -9.58
N LEU A 209 2.50 6.87 -10.62
CA LEU A 209 1.16 6.31 -10.82
C LEU A 209 0.76 5.40 -9.65
N ALA A 210 1.67 4.53 -9.20
CA ALA A 210 1.44 3.65 -8.06
C ALA A 210 1.09 4.44 -6.80
N GLN A 211 1.83 5.50 -6.50
CA GLN A 211 1.55 6.37 -5.36
C GLN A 211 0.17 7.04 -5.45
N SER A 212 -0.24 7.49 -6.63
CA SER A 212 -1.58 8.09 -6.82
C SER A 212 -2.69 7.06 -6.60
N LEU A 213 -2.56 5.86 -7.16
CA LEU A 213 -3.51 4.76 -6.98
C LEU A 213 -3.56 4.28 -5.52
N LEU A 214 -2.40 4.11 -4.88
CA LEU A 214 -2.32 3.73 -3.47
C LEU A 214 -2.94 4.80 -2.55
N ARG A 215 -2.82 6.09 -2.89
CA ARG A 215 -3.54 7.16 -2.18
C ARG A 215 -5.06 6.98 -2.27
N VAL A 216 -5.60 6.64 -3.44
CA VAL A 216 -7.03 6.28 -3.58
C VAL A 216 -7.38 5.12 -2.64
N LEU A 217 -6.61 4.03 -2.70
CA LEU A 217 -6.84 2.84 -1.85
C LEU A 217 -6.75 3.15 -0.36
N CYS A 218 -5.84 4.04 0.04
CA CYS A 218 -5.76 4.50 1.43
C CYS A 218 -7.05 5.20 1.85
N TYR A 219 -7.57 6.14 1.06
CA TYR A 219 -8.79 6.87 1.41
C TYR A 219 -10.03 5.97 1.47
N VAL A 220 -10.23 5.12 0.45
CA VAL A 220 -11.41 4.24 0.40
C VAL A 220 -11.38 3.19 1.52
N ALA A 221 -10.20 2.74 1.97
CA ALA A 221 -10.07 1.80 3.09
C ALA A 221 -10.53 2.36 4.46
N ALA A 222 -11.05 3.60 4.53
CA ALA A 222 -11.80 4.08 5.70
C ALA A 222 -13.26 3.62 5.71
N ASP A 223 -13.80 3.17 4.58
CA ASP A 223 -15.19 2.70 4.44
C ASP A 223 -15.25 1.17 4.53
N ALA A 224 -16.16 0.64 5.35
CA ALA A 224 -16.28 -0.80 5.58
C ALA A 224 -16.75 -1.59 4.33
N GLY A 225 -17.61 -0.98 3.50
CA GLY A 225 -18.06 -1.58 2.24
C GLY A 225 -16.91 -1.67 1.24
N ALA A 226 -16.07 -0.64 1.18
CA ALA A 226 -14.87 -0.64 0.37
C ALA A 226 -13.85 -1.67 0.84
N VAL A 227 -13.66 -1.87 2.15
CA VAL A 227 -12.79 -2.93 2.67
C VAL A 227 -13.26 -4.32 2.20
N ALA A 228 -14.57 -4.58 2.24
CA ALA A 228 -15.13 -5.84 1.76
C ALA A 228 -14.87 -6.06 0.26
N GLU A 229 -15.10 -5.05 -0.59
CA GLU A 229 -14.77 -5.16 -2.01
C GLU A 229 -13.25 -5.35 -2.21
N MET A 230 -12.41 -4.61 -1.48
CA MET A 230 -10.96 -4.73 -1.56
C MET A 230 -10.47 -6.15 -1.24
N TYR A 231 -11.11 -6.82 -0.27
CA TYR A 231 -10.84 -8.22 0.05
C TYR A 231 -11.20 -9.13 -1.14
N HIS A 232 -12.41 -8.99 -1.69
CA HIS A 232 -12.89 -9.83 -2.79
C HIS A 232 -12.14 -9.65 -4.11
N VAL A 233 -11.73 -8.42 -4.45
CA VAL A 233 -10.97 -8.15 -5.68
C VAL A 233 -9.48 -8.52 -5.58
N GLY A 234 -9.03 -9.01 -4.42
CA GLY A 234 -7.65 -9.44 -4.22
C GLY A 234 -6.65 -8.30 -4.02
N SER A 235 -7.07 -7.19 -3.40
CA SER A 235 -6.18 -6.05 -3.12
C SER A 235 -5.00 -6.43 -2.22
N ILE A 236 -5.24 -7.26 -1.20
CA ILE A 236 -4.23 -7.64 -0.21
C ILE A 236 -3.04 -8.36 -0.86
N PRO A 237 -3.23 -9.43 -1.65
CA PRO A 237 -2.14 -10.07 -2.40
C PRO A 237 -1.32 -9.08 -3.25
N VAL A 238 -1.99 -8.14 -3.94
CA VAL A 238 -1.32 -7.14 -4.77
C VAL A 238 -0.47 -6.20 -3.91
N LEU A 239 -1.04 -5.65 -2.84
CA LEU A 239 -0.32 -4.77 -1.90
C LEU A 239 0.90 -5.47 -1.29
N VAL A 240 0.75 -6.72 -0.85
CA VAL A 240 1.86 -7.49 -0.27
C VAL A 240 2.90 -7.83 -1.34
N SER A 241 2.50 -8.05 -2.60
CA SER A 241 3.46 -8.26 -3.71
C SER A 241 4.36 -7.05 -3.99
N LEU A 242 3.84 -5.82 -3.80
CA LEU A 242 4.63 -4.58 -3.92
C LEU A 242 5.70 -4.51 -2.83
N VAL A 243 5.36 -4.90 -1.59
CA VAL A 243 6.33 -5.07 -0.49
C VAL A 243 7.36 -6.14 -0.85
N GLY A 244 6.90 -7.29 -1.37
CA GLY A 244 7.78 -8.38 -1.81
C GLY A 244 8.79 -7.94 -2.88
N SER A 245 8.37 -7.09 -3.83
CA SER A 245 9.29 -6.51 -4.82
C SER A 245 10.35 -5.64 -4.16
N ALA A 246 9.95 -4.75 -3.25
CA ALA A 246 10.90 -3.91 -2.52
C ALA A 246 11.87 -4.73 -1.65
N VAL A 247 11.41 -5.82 -1.03
CA VAL A 247 12.28 -6.72 -0.27
C VAL A 247 13.30 -7.43 -1.18
N ARG A 248 12.91 -7.81 -2.40
CA ARG A 248 13.86 -8.34 -3.40
C ARG A 248 14.87 -7.28 -3.85
N GLU A 249 14.43 -6.04 -4.04
CA GLU A 249 15.32 -4.90 -4.34
C GLU A 249 16.37 -4.75 -3.23
N LEU A 250 15.95 -4.74 -1.95
CA LEU A 250 16.84 -4.70 -0.78
C LEU A 250 17.85 -5.86 -0.76
N ALA A 251 17.40 -7.08 -1.08
CA ALA A 251 18.25 -8.27 -1.09
C ALA A 251 19.24 -8.28 -2.27
N SER A 252 18.93 -7.59 -3.36
CA SER A 252 19.78 -7.50 -4.55
C SER A 252 20.90 -6.45 -4.43
N CYS A 253 20.89 -5.63 -3.38
CA CYS A 253 21.89 -4.58 -3.18
C CYS A 253 23.29 -5.17 -2.94
N PRO A 254 24.35 -4.60 -3.55
CA PRO A 254 25.70 -5.04 -3.31
C PRO A 254 26.13 -4.79 -1.85
N PRO A 255 27.03 -5.63 -1.28
CA PRO A 255 27.44 -5.53 0.13
C PRO A 255 27.99 -4.15 0.51
N ALA A 256 28.61 -3.43 -0.44
CA ALA A 256 29.21 -2.12 -0.22
C ALA A 256 28.19 -1.00 0.00
N THR A 257 27.00 -1.08 -0.61
CA THR A 257 25.96 -0.04 -0.48
C THR A 257 25.01 -0.31 0.68
N GLY A 258 24.93 -1.56 1.14
CA GLY A 258 23.92 -2.00 2.09
C GLY A 258 22.51 -2.06 1.47
N PRO A 259 21.50 -2.50 2.24
CA PRO A 259 20.13 -2.69 1.76
C PRO A 259 19.42 -1.34 1.62
N VAL A 260 19.58 -0.69 0.46
CA VAL A 260 19.06 0.66 0.17
C VAL A 260 17.92 0.58 -0.83
N LEU A 261 16.83 1.30 -0.56
CA LEU A 261 15.71 1.42 -1.49
C LEU A 261 15.92 2.53 -2.53
N PRO A 262 15.43 2.36 -3.77
CA PRO A 262 15.47 3.42 -4.77
C PRO A 262 14.63 4.65 -4.37
N PRO A 263 14.93 5.84 -4.92
CA PRO A 263 14.22 7.08 -4.58
C PRO A 263 12.71 6.97 -4.89
N GLY A 264 11.87 7.52 -4.01
CA GLY A 264 10.40 7.47 -4.14
C GLY A 264 9.76 6.15 -3.68
N ARG A 265 10.53 5.06 -3.61
CA ARG A 265 10.07 3.75 -3.12
C ARG A 265 9.65 3.78 -1.64
N PRO A 266 10.33 4.49 -0.72
CA PRO A 266 9.87 4.59 0.66
C PRO A 266 8.46 5.19 0.77
N THR A 267 8.14 6.24 0.01
CA THR A 267 6.81 6.88 0.01
C THR A 267 5.73 5.94 -0.49
N GLU A 268 6.01 5.16 -1.54
CA GLU A 268 5.09 4.13 -2.03
C GLU A 268 4.80 3.08 -0.95
N LEU A 269 5.85 2.56 -0.29
CA LEU A 269 5.71 1.55 0.76
C LEU A 269 5.04 2.10 2.03
N GLN A 270 5.16 3.39 2.33
CA GLN A 270 4.40 4.04 3.40
C GLN A 270 2.89 4.03 3.11
N LEU A 271 2.50 4.24 1.85
CA LEU A 271 1.10 4.14 1.42
C LEU A 271 0.61 2.69 1.49
N VAL A 272 1.41 1.72 1.03
CA VAL A 272 1.09 0.29 1.16
C VAL A 272 0.90 -0.09 2.64
N ALA A 273 1.84 0.28 3.51
CA ALA A 273 1.75 0.01 4.95
C ALA A 273 0.53 0.69 5.59
N THR A 274 0.18 1.90 5.16
CA THR A 274 -1.03 2.60 5.62
C THR A 274 -2.30 1.86 5.21
N CYS A 275 -2.38 1.43 3.96
CA CYS A 275 -3.52 0.67 3.45
C CYS A 275 -3.67 -0.67 4.18
N LEU A 276 -2.57 -1.43 4.33
CA LEU A 276 -2.55 -2.67 5.09
C LEU A 276 -2.89 -2.47 6.59
N THR A 277 -2.52 -1.34 7.19
CA THR A 277 -2.91 -1.00 8.57
C THR A 277 -4.42 -0.91 8.70
N ARG A 278 -5.07 -0.16 7.80
CA ARG A 278 -6.55 0.00 7.79
C ARG A 278 -7.25 -1.33 7.53
N LEU A 279 -6.78 -2.09 6.55
CA LEU A 279 -7.33 -3.43 6.27
C LEU A 279 -7.17 -4.37 7.48
N ALA A 280 -6.06 -4.26 8.22
CA ALA A 280 -5.82 -5.08 9.41
C ALA A 280 -6.71 -4.75 10.62
N GLU A 281 -7.55 -3.71 10.55
CA GLU A 281 -8.62 -3.49 11.53
C GLU A 281 -9.71 -4.57 11.42
N HIS A 282 -9.81 -5.26 10.28
CA HIS A 282 -10.73 -6.37 10.05
C HIS A 282 -10.00 -7.73 10.13
N ASP A 283 -10.56 -8.67 10.88
CA ASP A 283 -9.90 -9.96 11.18
C ASP A 283 -9.61 -10.81 9.94
N GLU A 284 -10.54 -10.85 8.97
CA GLU A 284 -10.38 -11.61 7.72
C GLU A 284 -9.27 -11.05 6.84
N CYS A 285 -9.22 -9.73 6.72
CA CYS A 285 -8.16 -9.02 6.01
C CYS A 285 -6.81 -9.25 6.70
N ALA A 286 -6.74 -9.11 8.03
CA ALA A 286 -5.52 -9.39 8.80
C ALA A 286 -5.05 -10.85 8.63
N ALA A 287 -5.98 -11.81 8.59
CA ALA A 287 -5.68 -13.21 8.29
C ALA A 287 -5.10 -13.39 6.89
N GLN A 288 -5.67 -12.73 5.87
CA GLN A 288 -5.18 -12.79 4.50
C GLN A 288 -3.80 -12.13 4.34
N VAL A 289 -3.55 -10.98 4.99
CA VAL A 289 -2.23 -10.34 4.99
C VAL A 289 -1.16 -11.30 5.51
N ARG A 290 -1.47 -12.07 6.56
CA ARG A 290 -0.58 -13.11 7.09
C ARG A 290 -0.39 -14.25 6.09
N ALA A 291 -1.47 -14.78 5.52
CA ALA A 291 -1.40 -15.84 4.52
C ALA A 291 -0.55 -15.45 3.29
N CYS A 292 -0.52 -14.16 2.94
CA CYS A 292 0.33 -13.61 1.89
C CYS A 292 1.78 -13.32 2.34
N ASN A 293 2.21 -13.80 3.51
CA ASN A 293 3.54 -13.54 4.09
C ASN A 293 3.80 -12.06 4.46
N GLY A 294 2.74 -11.28 4.66
CA GLY A 294 2.83 -9.83 4.88
C GLY A 294 3.62 -9.44 6.13
N VAL A 295 3.56 -10.23 7.21
CA VAL A 295 4.30 -9.95 8.46
C VAL A 295 5.81 -10.01 8.21
N THR A 296 6.29 -11.07 7.55
CA THR A 296 7.71 -11.24 7.22
C THR A 296 8.18 -10.17 6.24
N LEU A 297 7.40 -9.92 5.19
CA LEU A 297 7.76 -8.94 4.17
C LEU A 297 7.80 -7.50 4.71
N LEU A 298 6.80 -7.10 5.51
CA LEU A 298 6.80 -5.81 6.20
C LEU A 298 7.97 -5.70 7.18
N GLY A 299 8.22 -6.73 7.99
CA GLY A 299 9.34 -6.74 8.93
C GLY A 299 10.70 -6.60 8.24
N LYS A 300 10.89 -7.20 7.06
CA LYS A 300 12.13 -7.05 6.28
C LYS A 300 12.38 -5.61 5.82
N LEU A 301 11.34 -4.78 5.65
CA LEU A 301 11.52 -3.36 5.35
C LEU A 301 12.16 -2.57 6.51
N LEU A 302 12.08 -3.05 7.75
CA LEU A 302 12.76 -2.41 8.89
C LEU A 302 14.29 -2.43 8.72
N LEU A 303 14.83 -3.36 7.93
CA LEU A 303 16.26 -3.49 7.66
C LEU A 303 16.77 -2.50 6.61
N ALA A 304 15.88 -1.74 5.96
CA ALA A 304 16.28 -0.73 4.97
C ALA A 304 17.20 0.33 5.59
N GLN A 305 18.21 0.74 4.82
CA GLN A 305 19.18 1.76 5.17
C GLN A 305 19.06 2.99 4.25
N PRO A 306 19.40 4.19 4.74
CA PRO A 306 19.41 5.39 3.92
C PRO A 306 20.52 5.35 2.87
N ALA A 307 20.25 5.92 1.70
CA ALA A 307 21.23 6.09 0.64
C ALA A 307 22.38 7.00 1.13
N ARG A 308 23.62 6.60 0.84
CA ARG A 308 24.82 7.38 1.13
C ARG A 308 25.14 8.31 -0.05
N GLY A 309 25.50 9.56 0.24
CA GLY A 309 26.02 10.50 -0.75
C GLY A 309 27.45 10.18 -1.16
N GLU A 310 28.00 10.98 -2.08
CA GLU A 310 29.38 10.85 -2.56
C GLU A 310 30.43 10.90 -1.43
N ASP A 311 30.14 11.65 -0.37
CA ASP A 311 30.97 11.77 0.84
C ASP A 311 30.88 10.56 1.79
N GLY A 312 30.14 9.51 1.42
CA GLY A 312 29.91 8.31 2.24
C GLY A 312 28.95 8.51 3.42
N ARG A 313 28.47 9.73 3.68
CA ARG A 313 27.48 10.05 4.71
C ARG A 313 26.05 9.79 4.19
N PRO A 314 25.11 9.36 5.06
CA PRO A 314 23.72 9.17 4.67
C PRO A 314 23.07 10.50 4.28
N SER A 315 22.34 10.51 3.16
CA SER A 315 21.57 11.67 2.71
C SER A 315 20.48 12.00 3.73
N GLU A 316 20.40 13.26 4.18
CA GLU A 316 19.43 13.68 5.20
C GLU A 316 17.98 13.42 4.75
N LYS A 317 17.68 13.67 3.46
CA LYS A 317 16.36 13.39 2.89
C LYS A 317 16.05 11.89 2.93
N SER A 318 16.99 11.05 2.48
CA SER A 318 16.81 9.59 2.49
C SER A 318 16.67 9.03 3.90
N SER A 319 17.44 9.55 4.85
CA SER A 319 17.32 9.20 6.28
C SER A 319 15.93 9.50 6.82
N ARG A 320 15.38 10.69 6.55
CA ARG A 320 14.02 11.06 6.99
C ARG A 320 12.96 10.14 6.37
N GLU A 321 13.08 9.83 5.08
CA GLU A 321 12.14 8.93 4.38
C GLU A 321 12.18 7.50 4.93
N VAL A 322 13.37 6.95 5.18
CA VAL A 322 13.56 5.58 5.71
C VAL A 322 13.09 5.49 7.17
N LEU A 323 13.44 6.45 8.03
CA LEU A 323 12.96 6.46 9.42
C LEU A 323 11.44 6.60 9.48
N SER A 324 10.86 7.44 8.62
CA SER A 324 9.42 7.56 8.49
C SER A 324 8.80 6.24 8.06
N LEU A 325 9.34 5.57 7.02
CA LEU A 325 8.87 4.25 6.57
C LEU A 325 8.85 3.23 7.72
N LYS A 326 9.89 3.18 8.56
CA LYS A 326 9.93 2.27 9.71
C LYS A 326 8.79 2.50 10.70
N ALA A 327 8.40 3.75 10.95
CA ALA A 327 7.25 4.06 11.80
C ALA A 327 5.93 3.53 11.21
N TYR A 328 5.72 3.68 9.90
CA TYR A 328 4.54 3.13 9.20
C TYR A 328 4.52 1.59 9.26
N VAL A 329 5.68 0.95 9.09
CA VAL A 329 5.83 -0.51 9.17
C VAL A 329 5.55 -1.00 10.60
N PHE A 330 6.11 -0.37 11.63
CA PHE A 330 5.82 -0.72 13.01
C PHE A 330 4.32 -0.58 13.34
N ARG A 331 3.66 0.47 12.84
CA ARG A 331 2.21 0.62 12.99
C ARG A 331 1.44 -0.52 12.33
N ALA A 332 1.76 -0.85 11.08
CA ALA A 332 1.12 -1.96 10.37
C ALA A 332 1.32 -3.29 11.11
N LEU A 333 2.54 -3.59 11.56
CA LEU A 333 2.84 -4.77 12.37
C LEU A 333 2.07 -4.77 13.70
N ARG A 334 1.89 -3.62 14.34
CA ARG A 334 1.15 -3.51 15.61
C ARG A 334 -0.34 -3.78 15.46
N TYR A 335 -0.94 -3.37 14.35
CA TYR A 335 -2.32 -3.70 14.01
C TYR A 335 -2.46 -5.19 13.72
N LEU A 336 -1.57 -5.76 12.90
CA LEU A 336 -1.54 -7.20 12.60
C LEU A 336 -1.30 -8.08 13.85
N PHE A 337 -0.61 -7.56 14.86
CA PHE A 337 -0.42 -8.22 16.15
C PHE A 337 -1.67 -8.24 17.03
N SER A 338 -2.54 -7.23 16.90
CA SER A 338 -3.70 -7.06 17.79
C SER A 338 -4.82 -8.07 17.55
N VAL A 339 -4.91 -8.64 16.34
CA VAL A 339 -5.86 -9.69 15.98
C VAL A 339 -5.44 -11.01 16.64
N GLU A 340 -6.09 -11.31 17.77
CA GLU A 340 -5.73 -12.38 18.68
C GLU A 340 -5.78 -13.76 18.02
N ARG A 341 -4.60 -14.40 17.95
CA ARG A 341 -4.32 -15.85 17.74
C ARG A 341 -2.81 -16.13 17.70
N ASN A 342 -1.99 -15.12 17.37
CA ASN A 342 -0.55 -15.29 17.09
C ASN A 342 0.42 -14.49 18.00
N ARG A 343 0.05 -14.19 19.26
CA ARG A 343 0.98 -13.57 20.24
C ARG A 343 2.33 -14.33 20.32
N LYS A 344 2.33 -15.65 20.09
CA LYS A 344 3.53 -16.50 20.10
C LYS A 344 4.52 -16.20 18.95
N MET A 345 4.03 -15.80 17.78
CA MET A 345 4.84 -15.51 16.59
C MET A 345 5.66 -14.24 16.79
N PHE A 346 5.02 -13.15 17.21
CA PHE A 346 5.68 -11.85 17.38
C PHE A 346 6.61 -11.78 18.59
N LYS A 347 6.38 -12.59 19.63
CA LYS A 347 7.32 -12.73 20.77
C LYS A 347 8.73 -13.17 20.34
N ARG A 348 8.86 -13.79 19.17
CA ARG A 348 10.15 -14.26 18.63
C ARG A 348 10.76 -13.31 17.61
N LEU A 349 10.01 -12.32 17.12
CA LEU A 349 10.46 -11.41 16.07
C LEU A 349 11.44 -10.35 16.58
N PHE A 350 11.21 -9.82 17.80
CA PHE A 350 11.98 -8.72 18.35
C PHE A 350 12.74 -9.13 19.62
N PRO A 351 13.92 -8.54 19.88
CA PRO A 351 14.58 -8.63 21.19
C PRO A 351 13.63 -8.19 22.33
N PRO A 352 13.80 -8.69 23.56
CA PRO A 352 12.87 -8.44 24.67
C PRO A 352 12.57 -6.95 24.91
N ASP A 353 13.60 -6.10 24.88
CA ASP A 353 13.45 -4.65 25.15
C ASP A 353 12.66 -3.94 24.03
N LEU A 354 12.98 -4.26 22.77
CA LEU A 354 12.22 -3.75 21.62
C LEU A 354 10.78 -4.29 21.62
N PHE A 355 10.59 -5.54 22.01
CA PHE A 355 9.27 -6.14 22.12
C PHE A 355 8.43 -5.45 23.20
N ALA A 356 9.02 -5.12 24.36
CA ALA A 356 8.33 -4.36 25.40
C ALA A 356 7.88 -2.98 24.87
N ALA A 357 8.79 -2.22 24.25
CA ALA A 357 8.44 -0.95 23.60
C ALA A 357 7.36 -1.12 22.52
N PHE A 358 7.33 -2.27 21.84
CA PHE A 358 6.34 -2.57 20.79
C PHE A 358 4.95 -2.77 21.35
N ILE A 359 4.86 -3.38 22.54
CA ILE A 359 3.61 -3.49 23.28
C ILE A 359 3.16 -2.13 23.80
N ASP A 360 4.10 -1.34 24.35
CA ASP A 360 3.84 -0.03 24.97
C ASP A 360 3.33 1.04 23.99
N ALA A 361 3.57 0.88 22.69
CA ALA A 361 2.98 1.74 21.65
C ALA A 361 1.43 1.76 21.67
N GLY A 362 0.80 0.77 22.33
CA GLY A 362 -0.64 0.68 22.52
C GLY A 362 -1.35 -0.13 21.43
N HIS A 363 -2.56 -0.58 21.73
CA HIS A 363 -3.43 -1.26 20.78
C HIS A 363 -4.03 -0.26 19.79
N TYR A 364 -4.03 -0.61 18.49
CA TYR A 364 -4.66 0.17 17.42
C TYR A 364 -4.31 1.68 17.43
N ASN A 365 -3.10 2.06 17.83
CA ASN A 365 -2.72 3.46 17.85
C ASN A 365 -2.50 4.01 16.42
N ALA A 366 -3.40 4.86 15.94
CA ALA A 366 -3.31 5.41 14.59
C ALA A 366 -2.18 6.46 14.46
N GLN A 367 -1.76 7.08 15.57
CA GLN A 367 -0.83 8.20 15.57
C GLN A 367 0.61 7.73 15.32
N LEU A 368 1.25 8.23 14.25
CA LEU A 368 2.60 7.80 13.86
C LEU A 368 3.69 8.21 14.85
N ASN A 369 3.50 9.32 15.57
CA ASN A 369 4.43 9.80 16.60
C ASN A 369 4.62 8.78 17.74
N ALA A 370 3.61 7.96 18.05
CA ALA A 370 3.70 6.91 19.06
C ALA A 370 4.71 5.81 18.69
N TYR A 371 5.07 5.68 17.42
CA TYR A 371 6.05 4.71 16.92
C TYR A 371 7.46 5.28 16.79
N ALA A 372 7.66 6.58 17.04
CA ALA A 372 9.00 7.18 17.00
C ALA A 372 9.99 6.54 18.00
N PRO A 373 9.61 6.24 19.27
CA PRO A 373 10.50 5.56 20.21
C PRO A 373 10.95 4.18 19.73
N LEU A 374 10.05 3.45 19.04
CA LEU A 374 10.35 2.15 18.45
C LEU A 374 11.38 2.23 17.34
N VAL A 375 11.24 3.22 16.46
CA VAL A 375 12.21 3.47 15.39
C VAL A 375 13.58 3.78 15.99
N THR A 376 13.64 4.66 16.99
CA THR A 376 14.90 4.99 17.68
C THR A 376 15.55 3.75 18.29
N HIS A 377 14.78 2.96 19.06
CA HIS A 377 15.29 1.75 19.70
C HIS A 377 15.76 0.71 18.67
N PHE A 378 15.05 0.57 17.54
CA PHE A 378 15.46 -0.31 16.45
C PHE A 378 16.77 0.14 15.79
N GLU A 379 16.96 1.45 15.59
CA GLU A 379 18.20 1.98 15.02
C GLU A 379 19.41 1.76 15.93
N GLU A 380 19.21 1.83 17.24
CA GLU A 380 20.22 1.59 18.28
C GLU A 380 20.65 0.11 18.40
N LEU A 381 19.91 -0.82 17.80
CA LEU A 381 20.28 -2.24 17.80
C LEU A 381 21.61 -2.48 17.06
N SER A 382 22.44 -3.36 17.62
CA SER A 382 23.65 -3.86 16.96
C SER A 382 23.33 -4.64 15.69
N ASP A 383 24.28 -4.72 14.76
CA ASP A 383 24.12 -5.51 13.53
C ASP A 383 23.79 -6.98 13.80
N LYS A 384 24.34 -7.56 14.88
CA LYS A 384 24.01 -8.92 15.34
C LYS A 384 22.55 -9.06 15.75
N GLN A 385 22.00 -8.06 16.45
CA GLN A 385 20.58 -8.05 16.83
C GLN A 385 19.68 -7.87 15.61
N LYS A 386 20.02 -6.95 14.69
CA LYS A 386 19.29 -6.75 13.43
C LYS A 386 19.31 -8.01 12.56
N ALA A 387 20.44 -8.73 12.49
CA ALA A 387 20.54 -10.03 11.83
C ALA A 387 19.69 -11.11 12.53
N GLY A 388 19.61 -11.08 13.87
CA GLY A 388 18.70 -11.95 14.63
C GLY A 388 17.23 -11.70 14.30
N VAL A 389 16.81 -10.44 14.17
CA VAL A 389 15.46 -10.06 13.71
C VAL A 389 15.21 -10.58 12.29
N ALA A 390 16.18 -10.42 11.38
CA ALA A 390 16.07 -10.94 10.01
C ALA A 390 15.87 -12.46 9.98
N ALA A 391 16.66 -13.21 10.77
CA ALA A 391 16.52 -14.66 10.89
C ALA A 391 15.17 -15.07 11.51
N ALA A 392 14.70 -14.35 12.52
CA ALA A 392 13.39 -14.60 13.12
C ALA A 392 12.23 -14.35 12.13
N LEU A 393 12.35 -13.34 11.26
CA LEU A 393 11.39 -13.08 10.19
C LEU A 393 11.38 -14.20 9.15
N ASP A 394 12.53 -14.78 8.82
CA ASP A 394 12.63 -15.94 7.93
C ASP A 394 12.05 -17.21 8.56
N ASP A 395 12.21 -17.39 9.88
CA ASP A 395 11.62 -18.50 10.63
C ASP A 395 10.08 -18.46 10.66
N VAL A 396 9.52 -17.26 10.60
CA VAL A 396 8.06 -17.01 10.62
C VAL A 396 7.47 -16.93 9.20
N SER A 397 8.31 -16.93 8.17
CA SER A 397 7.88 -16.81 6.77
C SER A 397 6.92 -17.94 6.38
N VAL A 398 5.73 -17.57 5.89
CA VAL A 398 4.75 -18.52 5.33
C VAL A 398 5.29 -19.17 4.04
N GLU A 399 6.29 -18.56 3.37
CA GLU A 399 6.97 -19.21 2.23
C GLU A 399 7.82 -20.43 2.66
N ARG A 400 8.21 -20.58 3.93
CA ARG A 400 8.75 -21.85 4.43
C ARG A 400 7.66 -22.93 4.56
N GLU A 401 6.40 -22.54 4.62
CA GLU A 401 5.23 -23.42 4.44
C GLU A 401 4.88 -23.63 2.95
N GLY A 402 5.65 -23.02 2.03
CA GLY A 402 5.32 -22.88 0.61
C GLY A 402 6.43 -23.17 -0.42
N SER A 403 7.59 -23.74 -0.06
CA SER A 403 8.50 -24.37 -1.04
C SER A 403 8.26 -25.88 -1.08
N GLY A 404 7.14 -26.24 -1.69
CA GLY A 404 6.59 -27.60 -1.74
C GLY A 404 5.78 -27.88 -0.49
N LEU A 405 4.46 -27.89 -0.61
CA LEU A 405 3.60 -28.45 0.42
C LEU A 405 4.17 -29.82 0.82
N ARG A 406 4.64 -29.93 2.06
CA ARG A 406 5.22 -31.19 2.56
C ARG A 406 4.10 -32.22 2.58
N VAL A 407 4.09 -33.09 1.57
CA VAL A 407 3.15 -34.21 1.49
C VAL A 407 3.76 -35.40 2.20
N VAL A 408 3.06 -35.92 3.22
CA VAL A 408 3.50 -37.09 3.98
C VAL A 408 2.37 -38.09 4.01
N GLY A 409 2.58 -39.29 3.46
CA GLY A 409 1.59 -40.38 3.53
C GLY A 409 0.22 -40.04 2.93
N GLY A 410 0.15 -39.15 1.92
CA GLY A 410 -1.12 -38.70 1.34
C GLY A 410 -1.83 -37.60 2.15
N TYR A 411 -1.10 -36.92 3.04
CA TYR A 411 -1.54 -35.72 3.77
C TYR A 411 -0.72 -34.52 3.35
N VAL A 412 -1.41 -33.44 3.01
CA VAL A 412 -0.84 -32.12 2.72
C VAL A 412 -0.76 -31.36 4.04
N ILE A 413 0.46 -31.11 4.54
CA ILE A 413 0.66 -30.33 5.76
C ILE A 413 0.34 -28.86 5.48
N LEU A 414 -0.53 -28.27 6.32
CA LEU A 414 -1.03 -26.91 6.17
C LEU A 414 -0.40 -25.94 7.18
N GLU A 415 -0.37 -26.30 8.46
CA GLU A 415 0.16 -25.45 9.54
C GLU A 415 0.69 -26.30 10.72
N MET A 416 1.61 -25.79 11.54
CA MET A 416 2.03 -26.45 12.79
C MET A 416 1.15 -26.01 13.96
N LEU A 417 0.49 -26.94 14.64
CA LEU A 417 -0.39 -26.70 15.79
C LEU A 417 0.38 -26.64 17.13
N GLY A 418 1.48 -27.38 17.24
CA GLY A 418 2.32 -27.36 18.44
C GLY A 418 3.53 -28.29 18.36
N LYS A 419 4.54 -28.01 19.18
CA LYS A 419 5.74 -28.86 19.32
C LYS A 419 6.03 -29.08 20.80
N GLY A 420 6.21 -30.34 21.19
CA GLY A 420 6.50 -30.75 22.56
C GLY A 420 7.70 -31.70 22.63
N ALA A 421 7.95 -32.27 23.81
CA ALA A 421 9.07 -33.18 24.05
C ALA A 421 9.02 -34.45 23.19
N PHE A 422 7.83 -34.90 22.79
CA PHE A 422 7.64 -36.14 22.04
C PHE A 422 7.51 -35.94 20.53
N GLY A 423 7.46 -34.71 20.02
CA GLY A 423 7.28 -34.47 18.59
C GLY A 423 6.51 -33.19 18.25
N ALA A 424 6.08 -33.08 17.00
CA ALA A 424 5.32 -31.94 16.47
C ALA A 424 3.93 -32.37 16.02
N VAL A 425 2.93 -31.50 16.12
CA VAL A 425 1.56 -31.72 15.65
C VAL A 425 1.25 -30.68 14.60
N TYR A 426 0.67 -31.11 13.48
CA TYR A 426 0.34 -30.28 12.33
C TYR A 426 -1.14 -30.35 12.00
N LYS A 427 -1.71 -29.28 11.46
CA LYS A 427 -2.96 -29.35 10.71
C LYS A 427 -2.61 -29.85 9.32
N ALA A 428 -3.34 -30.85 8.85
CA ALA A 428 -3.14 -31.40 7.53
C ALA A 428 -4.48 -31.67 6.84
N ARG A 429 -4.44 -31.73 5.50
CA ARG A 429 -5.58 -32.13 4.66
C ARG A 429 -5.25 -33.44 3.96
N LYS A 430 -6.14 -34.43 4.03
CA LYS A 430 -5.98 -35.68 3.29
C LYS A 430 -6.14 -35.42 1.79
N THR A 431 -5.20 -35.87 0.95
CA THR A 431 -5.18 -35.54 -0.50
C THR A 431 -6.42 -36.04 -1.26
N ARG A 432 -7.15 -37.03 -0.74
CA ARG A 432 -8.36 -37.62 -1.34
C ARG A 432 -9.67 -37.20 -0.66
N GLY A 433 -9.70 -36.05 0.03
CA GLY A 433 -10.93 -35.52 0.63
C GLY A 433 -10.78 -34.09 1.15
N GLU A 434 -11.85 -33.51 1.68
CA GLU A 434 -11.85 -32.16 2.25
C GLU A 434 -11.63 -32.13 3.77
N SER A 435 -11.52 -33.30 4.42
CA SER A 435 -11.38 -33.38 5.88
C SER A 435 -10.00 -32.92 6.36
N LEU A 436 -10.04 -31.98 7.30
CA LEU A 436 -8.88 -31.52 8.05
C LEU A 436 -8.61 -32.47 9.22
N VAL A 437 -7.34 -32.72 9.50
CA VAL A 437 -6.89 -33.61 10.59
C VAL A 437 -5.76 -32.98 11.39
N ALA A 438 -5.58 -33.44 12.63
CA ALA A 438 -4.35 -33.24 13.37
C ALA A 438 -3.39 -34.40 13.06
N LEU A 439 -2.16 -34.08 12.64
CA LEU A 439 -1.13 -35.04 12.27
C LEU A 439 0.05 -34.90 13.22
N LYS A 440 0.22 -35.87 14.14
CA LYS A 440 1.34 -35.90 15.10
C LYS A 440 2.52 -36.62 14.48
N GLU A 441 3.65 -35.92 14.34
CA GLU A 441 4.95 -36.40 13.87
C GLU A 441 5.86 -36.73 15.06
N LEU A 442 6.44 -37.93 15.04
CA LEU A 442 7.24 -38.50 16.11
C LEU A 442 8.57 -39.00 15.52
N PRO A 443 9.73 -38.41 15.87
CA PRO A 443 11.03 -38.88 15.38
C PRO A 443 11.37 -40.25 15.97
N LEU A 444 11.63 -41.26 15.13
CA LEU A 444 11.99 -42.59 15.62
C LEU A 444 13.38 -42.58 16.30
N SER A 445 14.25 -41.64 15.93
CA SER A 445 15.58 -41.44 16.54
C SER A 445 15.52 -41.00 18.00
N ASP A 446 14.60 -40.10 18.35
CA ASP A 446 14.49 -39.54 19.71
C ASP A 446 13.79 -40.50 20.69
N ILE A 447 13.18 -41.55 20.15
CA ILE A 447 12.43 -42.58 20.89
C ILE A 447 13.33 -43.81 21.19
N GLY A 448 14.61 -43.76 20.82
CA GLY A 448 15.60 -44.78 21.17
C GLY A 448 15.79 -45.89 20.13
N LEU A 449 15.25 -45.77 18.91
CA LEU A 449 15.51 -46.77 17.85
C LEU A 449 16.96 -46.77 17.32
N PHE A 450 17.78 -45.77 17.67
CA PHE A 450 19.22 -45.72 17.41
C PHE A 450 20.03 -45.63 18.72
N GLY A 451 19.63 -46.41 19.75
CA GLY A 451 20.43 -46.59 20.95
C GLY A 451 21.75 -47.32 20.65
N ALA A 452 22.79 -47.04 21.43
CA ALA A 452 24.09 -47.70 21.30
C ALA A 452 24.06 -49.20 21.71
N THR A 453 22.92 -49.67 22.23
CA THR A 453 22.71 -51.04 22.72
C THR A 453 21.35 -51.61 22.28
N GLU A 454 21.26 -52.91 22.02
CA GLU A 454 20.03 -53.61 21.57
C GLU A 454 18.85 -53.50 22.57
N SER A 455 19.15 -53.28 23.86
CA SER A 455 18.14 -53.16 24.93
C SER A 455 17.33 -51.86 24.83
N GLU A 456 17.99 -50.74 24.54
CA GLU A 456 17.37 -49.41 24.41
C GLU A 456 16.47 -49.30 23.17
N VAL A 457 16.89 -49.96 22.09
CA VAL A 457 16.13 -50.08 20.84
C VAL A 457 14.82 -50.87 21.07
N SER A 458 14.85 -51.96 21.85
CA SER A 458 13.65 -52.75 22.15
C SER A 458 12.64 -52.00 23.05
N ALA A 459 13.12 -51.19 24.01
CA ALA A 459 12.29 -50.42 24.93
C ALA A 459 11.60 -49.20 24.28
N GLY A 460 12.20 -48.65 23.22
CA GLY A 460 11.62 -47.59 22.38
C GLY A 460 10.49 -48.11 21.49
N VAL A 461 10.72 -49.22 20.78
CA VAL A 461 9.74 -49.88 19.89
C VAL A 461 8.52 -50.37 20.67
N GLY A 462 8.72 -50.90 21.88
CA GLY A 462 7.63 -51.40 22.74
C GLY A 462 6.69 -50.31 23.28
N ARG A 463 7.20 -49.11 23.58
CA ARG A 463 6.36 -47.98 24.03
C ARG A 463 5.52 -47.39 22.90
N MET A 464 6.10 -47.32 21.70
CA MET A 464 5.43 -46.76 20.52
C MET A 464 4.25 -47.61 20.05
N SER A 465 4.47 -48.93 20.00
CA SER A 465 3.43 -49.89 19.62
C SER A 465 2.26 -49.85 20.59
N LYS A 466 2.54 -49.64 21.89
CA LYS A 466 1.54 -49.56 22.94
C LYS A 466 0.72 -48.25 22.91
N GLU A 467 1.32 -47.12 22.56
CA GLU A 467 0.58 -45.84 22.42
C GLU A 467 -0.39 -45.90 21.24
N VAL A 468 0.02 -46.45 20.09
CA VAL A 468 -0.86 -46.65 18.92
C VAL A 468 -1.96 -47.67 19.23
N GLU A 469 -1.63 -48.76 19.91
CA GLU A 469 -2.61 -49.78 20.32
C GLU A 469 -3.67 -49.20 21.26
N ILE A 470 -3.26 -48.42 22.27
CA ILE A 470 -4.19 -47.75 23.18
C ILE A 470 -5.05 -46.75 22.41
N LEU A 471 -4.46 -45.84 21.63
CA LEU A 471 -5.20 -44.80 20.89
C LEU A 471 -6.19 -45.40 19.89
N SER A 472 -5.82 -46.49 19.20
CA SER A 472 -6.72 -47.17 18.25
C SER A 472 -7.89 -47.91 18.92
N SER A 473 -7.75 -48.26 20.20
CA SER A 473 -8.82 -48.92 20.98
C SER A 473 -9.84 -47.96 21.60
N LEU A 474 -9.56 -46.64 21.60
CA LEU A 474 -10.41 -45.64 22.22
C LEU A 474 -11.42 -45.06 21.21
N SER A 475 -12.71 -45.15 21.53
CA SER A 475 -13.78 -44.45 20.80
C SER A 475 -14.79 -43.90 21.80
N HIS A 476 -14.77 -42.58 21.99
CA HIS A 476 -15.64 -41.87 22.93
C HIS A 476 -15.80 -40.41 22.47
N PRO A 477 -16.99 -39.79 22.56
CA PRO A 477 -17.25 -38.42 22.10
C PRO A 477 -16.43 -37.31 22.79
N ASN A 478 -15.68 -37.65 23.84
CA ASN A 478 -14.80 -36.71 24.56
C ASN A 478 -13.33 -37.13 24.56
N ILE A 479 -12.97 -38.09 23.72
CA ILE A 479 -11.59 -38.52 23.49
C ILE A 479 -11.32 -38.32 22.00
N VAL A 480 -10.21 -37.65 21.67
CA VAL A 480 -9.81 -37.39 20.27
C VAL A 480 -9.78 -38.71 19.50
N GLN A 481 -10.55 -38.78 18.41
CA GLN A 481 -10.64 -40.00 17.62
C GLN A 481 -9.34 -40.27 16.85
N TYR A 482 -8.80 -41.48 17.01
CA TYR A 482 -7.71 -41.99 16.17
C TYR A 482 -8.25 -42.39 14.79
N TYR A 483 -7.53 -42.04 13.72
CA TYR A 483 -7.85 -42.45 12.36
C TYR A 483 -6.89 -43.50 11.83
N GLU A 484 -5.60 -43.18 11.77
CA GLU A 484 -4.57 -44.09 11.26
C GLU A 484 -3.17 -43.64 11.71
N SER A 485 -2.19 -44.52 11.56
CA SER A 485 -0.78 -44.20 11.75
C SER A 485 0.08 -44.86 10.68
N PHE A 486 1.11 -44.15 10.23
CA PHE A 486 1.98 -44.61 9.15
C PHE A 486 3.40 -44.07 9.36
N ALA A 487 4.41 -44.80 8.90
CA ALA A 487 5.80 -44.39 8.96
C ALA A 487 6.24 -43.80 7.61
N VAL A 488 6.93 -42.66 7.62
CA VAL A 488 7.55 -42.06 6.43
C VAL A 488 8.96 -41.59 6.80
N GLY A 489 9.96 -42.18 6.15
CA GLY A 489 11.36 -41.92 6.46
C GLY A 489 11.70 -42.31 7.91
N PRO A 490 12.40 -41.45 8.67
CA PRO A 490 12.77 -41.73 10.06
C PRO A 490 11.67 -41.39 11.08
N ASN A 491 10.44 -41.09 10.66
CA ASN A 491 9.40 -40.56 11.54
C ASN A 491 8.10 -41.39 11.46
N LEU A 492 7.41 -41.55 12.61
CA LEU A 492 6.05 -42.06 12.67
C LEU A 492 5.06 -40.89 12.67
N TYR A 493 3.96 -41.05 11.94
CA TYR A 493 2.87 -40.10 11.89
C TYR A 493 1.59 -40.75 12.41
N ILE A 494 0.84 -40.02 13.23
CA ILE A 494 -0.46 -40.44 13.75
C ILE A 494 -1.49 -39.39 13.33
N ALA A 495 -2.48 -39.80 12.53
CA ALA A 495 -3.60 -38.97 12.09
C ALA A 495 -4.78 -39.13 13.07
N MET A 496 -5.29 -37.99 13.54
CA MET A 496 -6.36 -37.94 14.52
C MET A 496 -7.32 -36.79 14.24
N GLU A 497 -8.46 -36.80 14.91
CA GLU A 497 -9.46 -35.74 14.86
C GLU A 497 -8.84 -34.38 15.19
N LEU A 498 -9.15 -33.38 14.35
CA LEU A 498 -8.80 -31.99 14.61
C LEU A 498 -9.89 -31.36 15.48
N VAL A 499 -9.57 -31.08 16.73
CA VAL A 499 -10.46 -30.32 17.62
C VAL A 499 -10.21 -28.83 17.43
N GLU A 500 -11.21 -28.12 16.92
CA GLU A 500 -11.17 -26.66 16.77
C GLU A 500 -11.52 -25.99 18.11
N GLY A 501 -10.55 -25.30 18.73
CA GLY A 501 -10.75 -24.65 20.03
C GLY A 501 -9.43 -24.33 20.75
N THR A 502 -9.53 -23.87 22.00
CA THR A 502 -8.38 -23.62 22.90
C THR A 502 -8.33 -24.66 24.00
N SER A 503 -7.17 -24.80 24.66
CA SER A 503 -7.09 -25.71 25.80
C SER A 503 -7.96 -25.20 26.96
N LEU A 504 -8.46 -26.11 27.81
CA LEU A 504 -9.25 -25.72 28.98
C LEU A 504 -8.47 -24.76 29.90
N LEU A 505 -7.15 -24.96 30.02
CA LEU A 505 -6.29 -24.07 30.80
C LEU A 505 -6.26 -22.66 30.22
N ASP A 506 -6.18 -22.53 28.89
CA ASP A 506 -6.23 -21.23 28.21
C ASP A 506 -7.62 -20.60 28.37
N HIS A 507 -8.69 -21.39 28.33
CA HIS A 507 -10.06 -20.93 28.54
C HIS A 507 -10.28 -20.37 29.97
N LEU A 508 -9.63 -20.97 30.97
CA LEU A 508 -9.72 -20.53 32.37
C LEU A 508 -8.83 -19.32 32.70
N GLN A 509 -7.86 -18.96 31.84
CA GLN A 509 -6.98 -17.81 32.03
C GLN A 509 -7.49 -16.51 31.41
N VAL A 510 -8.60 -16.56 30.67
CA VAL A 510 -9.34 -15.35 30.28
C VAL A 510 -10.05 -14.84 31.53
N PRO A 511 -9.75 -13.63 32.05
CA PRO A 511 -10.53 -13.07 33.15
C PRO A 511 -11.95 -12.90 32.64
N GLY A 512 -12.90 -13.62 33.26
CA GLY A 512 -14.29 -13.62 32.85
C GLY A 512 -14.80 -12.18 32.73
N GLU A 513 -15.36 -11.87 31.56
CA GLU A 513 -16.25 -10.72 31.43
C GLU A 513 -17.30 -10.84 32.54
N GLY A 514 -17.27 -9.89 33.47
CA GLY A 514 -18.21 -9.82 34.57
C GLY A 514 -19.62 -9.70 34.01
N GLY A 515 -20.34 -10.83 34.02
CA GLY A 515 -21.77 -10.87 33.76
C GLY A 515 -22.50 -10.00 34.78
N GLY A 516 -22.85 -8.78 34.35
CA GLY A 516 -23.80 -7.92 35.04
C GLY A 516 -25.20 -8.52 34.94
N VAL A 517 -25.51 -9.49 35.81
CA VAL A 517 -26.88 -9.86 36.12
C VAL A 517 -27.40 -8.85 37.15
N GLY A 518 -27.98 -7.77 36.65
CA GLY A 518 -28.79 -6.86 37.45
C GLY A 518 -30.15 -7.49 37.72
N GLY A 519 -30.25 -8.24 38.82
CA GLY A 519 -31.52 -8.62 39.43
C GLY A 519 -31.95 -7.60 40.47
N LYS A 520 -32.94 -6.77 40.13
CA LYS A 520 -34.13 -6.44 40.95
C LYS A 520 -35.06 -5.51 40.18
#